data_AF-A0A915HRT0-F1
#
_entry.id   AF-A0A915HRT0-F1
#
_cell.length_a   1.000
_cell.length_b   1.000
_cell.length_c   1.000
_cell.angle_alpha   90.00
_cell.angle_beta   90.00
_cell.angle_gamma   90.00
#
_symmetry.space_group_name_H-M   'P 1'
#
loop_
_entity.id
_entity.type
_entity.pdbx_description
1 polymer ?
#
loop_
_entity_poly.entity_id
_entity_poly.type
_entity_poly.pdbx_seq_one_letter_code
_entity_poly.pdbx_strand_id
1 'polypeptide(L)'
;MNDAKPVCLEAKFKDEFENSLKLYSDFLQKDPKRGASFFAVCRGKLSEGFDFSDNAARCVVIVGIPYPPMMDPKVILKQCYLNEKKDNLKFNGQIWYNTEAIRAVNQAIGRVIRHKNDFGAIFELGFFEFSSLD
;
A
#
# COMPACT_ATOMS: atom_id res chain seq x y z
N MET A 1 -6.54 21.79 22.61
CA MET A 1 -6.86 22.02 21.19
C MET A 1 -6.34 20.82 20.45
N ASN A 2 -7.13 20.11 19.62
CA ASN A 2 -6.72 18.80 19.10
C ASN A 2 -5.44 18.89 18.25
N ASP A 3 -4.33 18.40 18.81
CA ASP A 3 -3.01 18.30 18.15
C ASP A 3 -2.94 17.20 17.08
N ALA A 4 -4.07 16.53 16.81
CA ALA A 4 -4.16 15.47 15.81
C ALA A 4 -3.95 16.02 14.38
N LYS A 5 -3.27 15.27 13.52
CA LYS A 5 -3.11 15.64 12.12
C LYS A 5 -4.45 15.56 11.37
N PRO A 6 -4.74 16.49 10.44
CA PRO A 6 -5.90 16.35 9.56
C PRO A 6 -5.79 15.07 8.72
N VAL A 7 -6.95 14.47 8.45
CA VAL A 7 -7.06 13.17 7.78
C VAL A 7 -7.79 13.33 6.45
N CYS A 8 -7.19 12.79 5.38
CA CYS A 8 -7.78 12.65 4.06
C CYS A 8 -8.01 11.16 3.77
N LEU A 9 -9.07 10.86 3.02
CA LEU A 9 -9.43 9.49 2.64
C LEU A 9 -9.45 9.37 1.11
N GLU A 10 -9.07 8.20 0.61
CA GLU A 10 -9.23 7.86 -0.80
C GLU A 10 -10.72 7.75 -1.14
N ALA A 11 -11.19 8.62 -2.03
CA ALA A 11 -12.55 8.57 -2.54
C ALA A 11 -12.72 7.50 -3.63
N LYS A 12 -13.91 6.87 -3.65
CA LYS A 12 -14.25 5.83 -4.64
C LYS A 12 -14.41 6.40 -6.05
N PHE A 13 -14.94 7.61 -6.18
CA PHE A 13 -15.19 8.26 -7.45
C PHE A 13 -13.99 9.13 -7.89
N LYS A 14 -13.82 9.33 -9.20
CA LYS A 14 -12.64 10.04 -9.73
C LYS A 14 -12.64 11.53 -9.33
N ASP A 15 -13.77 12.20 -9.48
CA ASP A 15 -13.88 13.64 -9.20
C ASP A 15 -13.63 13.95 -7.71
N GLU A 16 -14.18 13.10 -6.83
CA GLU A 16 -13.97 13.20 -5.38
C GLU A 16 -12.53 12.87 -4.97
N PHE A 17 -11.86 11.98 -5.71
CA PHE A 17 -10.48 11.60 -5.45
C PHE A 17 -9.53 12.77 -5.74
N GLU A 18 -9.73 13.47 -6.86
CA GLU A 18 -8.97 14.68 -7.19
C GLU A 18 -9.18 15.78 -6.15
N ASN A 19 -10.40 15.93 -5.62
CA ASN A 19 -10.69 16.89 -4.55
C ASN A 19 -9.99 16.51 -3.24
N SER A 20 -9.95 15.22 -2.89
CA SER A 20 -9.27 14.72 -1.69
C SER A 20 -7.76 14.93 -1.74
N LEU A 21 -7.17 14.79 -2.93
CA LEU A 21 -5.75 15.08 -3.17
C LEU A 21 -5.44 16.57 -3.04
N LYS A 22 -6.27 17.44 -3.63
CA LYS A 22 -6.11 18.90 -3.49
C LYS A 22 -6.19 19.30 -2.02
N LEU A 23 -7.18 18.79 -1.29
CA LEU A 23 -7.34 19.03 0.14
C LEU A 23 -6.10 18.60 0.94
N TYR A 24 -5.51 17.46 0.61
CA TYR A 24 -4.28 16.99 1.25
C TYR A 24 -3.11 17.95 0.98
N SER A 25 -2.92 18.39 -0.26
CA SER A 25 -1.90 19.38 -0.62
C SER A 25 -2.11 20.71 0.10
N ASP A 26 -3.36 21.17 0.24
CA ASP A 26 -3.70 22.40 0.95
C ASP A 26 -3.34 22.30 2.44
N PHE A 27 -3.57 21.15 3.09
CA PHE A 27 -3.14 20.92 4.47
C PHE A 27 -1.62 20.95 4.62
N LEU A 28 -0.88 20.37 3.68
CA LEU A 28 0.58 20.39 3.69
C LEU A 28 1.15 21.82 3.52
N GLN A 29 0.51 22.65 2.69
CA GLN A 29 0.93 24.04 2.48
C GLN A 29 0.56 24.95 3.65
N LYS A 30 -0.63 24.75 4.25
CA LYS A 30 -1.14 25.61 5.33
C LYS A 30 -0.36 25.45 6.62
N ASP A 31 0.05 24.24 6.98
CA ASP A 31 0.86 23.98 8.17
C ASP A 31 1.90 22.87 7.91
N PRO A 32 3.08 23.24 7.40
CA PRO A 32 4.14 22.28 7.08
C PRO A 32 4.67 21.52 8.31
N LYS A 33 4.52 22.08 9.51
CA LYS A 33 5.01 21.46 10.76
C LYS A 33 4.04 20.40 11.28
N ARG A 34 2.74 20.64 11.13
CA ARG A 34 1.70 19.66 11.49
C ARG A 34 1.59 18.54 10.45
N GLY A 35 1.62 18.89 9.17
CA GLY A 35 1.39 17.95 8.06
C GLY A 35 -0.03 17.36 8.07
N ALA A 36 -0.23 16.28 7.32
CA ALA A 36 -1.51 15.58 7.19
C ALA A 36 -1.30 14.06 7.06
N SER A 37 -2.39 13.29 7.20
CA SER A 37 -2.39 11.83 6.97
C SER A 37 -3.38 11.48 5.87
N PHE A 38 -2.97 10.61 4.94
CA PHE A 38 -3.81 10.14 3.84
C PHE A 38 -4.05 8.64 3.97
N PHE A 39 -5.30 8.21 4.10
CA PHE A 39 -5.68 6.80 4.11
C PHE A 39 -6.11 6.37 2.73
N ALA A 40 -5.51 5.29 2.24
CA ALA A 40 -5.80 4.69 0.95
C ALA A 40 -5.78 3.17 1.05
N VAL A 41 -6.29 2.52 0.00
CA VAL A 41 -6.33 1.07 -0.10
C VAL A 41 -5.21 0.61 -1.04
N CYS A 42 -4.49 -0.43 -0.66
CA CYS A 42 -3.52 -1.07 -1.57
C CYS A 42 -4.24 -1.62 -2.81
N ARG A 43 -3.63 -1.48 -3.99
CA ARG A 43 -4.26 -1.74 -5.30
C ARG A 43 -5.40 -0.77 -5.64
N GLY A 44 -5.49 0.35 -4.91
CA GLY A 44 -6.32 1.50 -5.22
C GLY A 44 -5.63 2.49 -6.16
N LYS A 45 -6.35 3.55 -6.51
CA LYS A 45 -5.90 4.59 -7.45
C LYS A 45 -4.65 5.30 -6.94
N LEU A 46 -4.60 5.54 -5.62
CA LEU A 46 -3.47 6.22 -4.99
C LEU A 46 -2.20 5.37 -5.02
N SER A 47 -2.32 4.04 -4.88
CA SER A 47 -1.18 3.12 -4.88
C SER A 47 -0.59 2.87 -6.27
N GLU A 48 -1.34 3.10 -7.35
CA GLU A 48 -0.88 2.87 -8.73
C GLU A 48 -0.34 4.15 -9.40
N GLY A 49 -0.97 5.31 -9.20
CA GLY A 49 -0.78 6.45 -10.11
C GLY A 49 -0.27 7.77 -9.53
N PHE A 50 -0.25 7.96 -8.20
CA PHE A 50 0.02 9.29 -7.62
C PHE A 50 1.42 9.39 -7.00
N ASP A 51 2.17 10.41 -7.38
CA ASP A 51 3.54 10.67 -6.88
C ASP A 51 3.51 11.81 -5.86
N PHE A 52 3.96 11.55 -4.64
CA PHE A 52 3.92 12.50 -3.53
C PHE A 52 5.25 13.25 -3.37
N SER A 53 5.62 14.20 -4.24
CA SER A 53 6.96 14.86 -4.26
C SER A 53 7.57 15.18 -2.88
N ASP A 54 8.84 14.83 -2.72
CA ASP A 54 9.75 15.04 -1.57
C ASP A 54 9.13 14.91 -0.17
N ASN A 55 8.55 16.00 0.33
CA ASN A 55 8.04 16.12 1.69
C ASN A 55 6.58 15.67 1.87
N ALA A 56 5.87 15.37 0.78
CA ALA A 56 4.44 15.07 0.85
C ALA A 56 4.13 13.69 1.43
N ALA A 57 5.10 12.77 1.47
CA ALA A 57 4.94 11.43 2.07
C ALA A 57 6.27 10.94 2.71
N ARG A 58 6.55 11.39 3.94
CA ARG A 58 7.74 10.97 4.71
C ARG A 58 7.56 9.69 5.53
N CYS A 59 6.34 9.22 5.66
CA CYS A 59 6.02 8.02 6.44
C CYS A 59 4.92 7.24 5.72
N VAL A 60 5.11 5.94 5.57
CA VAL A 60 4.05 5.00 5.17
C VAL A 60 3.81 4.01 6.29
N VAL A 61 2.52 3.82 6.59
CA VAL A 61 2.06 2.80 7.51
C VAL A 61 1.23 1.83 6.70
N ILE A 62 1.70 0.59 6.61
CA ILE A 62 0.99 -0.51 5.95
C ILE A 62 0.33 -1.33 7.05
N VAL A 63 -1.00 -1.46 6.99
CA VAL A 63 -1.78 -2.23 7.96
C VAL A 63 -2.15 -3.56 7.34
N GLY A 64 -1.57 -4.65 7.86
CA GLY A 64 -1.69 -5.99 7.32
C GLY A 64 -0.94 -6.20 6.00
N ILE A 65 -1.06 -7.40 5.44
CA ILE A 65 -0.44 -7.77 4.16
C ILE A 65 -1.53 -7.74 3.08
N PRO A 66 -1.36 -6.97 1.97
CA PRO A 66 -2.35 -6.79 0.91
C PRO A 66 -2.42 -7.98 -0.05
N TYR A 67 -2.80 -9.15 0.50
CA TYR A 67 -3.02 -10.35 -0.27
C TYR A 67 -4.20 -10.21 -1.25
N PRO A 68 -4.10 -10.79 -2.47
CA PRO A 68 -5.27 -10.96 -3.32
C PRO A 68 -6.37 -11.76 -2.58
N PRO A 69 -7.66 -11.53 -2.84
CA PRO A 69 -8.71 -12.31 -2.19
C PRO A 69 -8.61 -13.80 -2.55
N MET A 70 -8.43 -14.68 -1.56
CA MET A 70 -8.26 -16.13 -1.81
C MET A 70 -9.45 -16.76 -2.55
N MET A 71 -10.66 -16.25 -2.30
CA MET A 71 -11.90 -16.77 -2.89
C MET A 71 -12.23 -16.16 -4.26
N ASP A 72 -11.40 -15.25 -4.79
CA ASP A 72 -11.60 -14.74 -6.15
C ASP A 72 -11.36 -15.87 -7.15
N PRO A 73 -12.34 -16.20 -8.03
CA PRO A 73 -12.17 -17.23 -9.05
C PRO A 73 -10.93 -17.03 -9.92
N LYS A 74 -10.53 -15.78 -10.20
CA LYS A 74 -9.32 -15.48 -10.98
C LYS A 74 -8.05 -15.89 -10.24
N VAL A 75 -8.01 -15.66 -8.92
CA VAL A 75 -6.88 -16.02 -8.06
C VAL A 75 -6.76 -17.54 -7.99
N ILE A 76 -7.88 -18.23 -7.76
CA ILE A 76 -7.93 -19.71 -7.71
C ILE A 76 -7.47 -20.30 -9.04
N LEU A 77 -8.07 -19.89 -10.16
CA LEU A 77 -7.72 -20.38 -11.50
C LEU A 77 -6.24 -20.15 -11.83
N LYS A 78 -5.70 -18.97 -11.46
CA LYS A 78 -4.30 -18.66 -11.70
C LYS A 78 -3.37 -19.57 -10.88
N GLN A 79 -3.72 -19.85 -9.62
CA GLN A 79 -2.95 -20.77 -8.79
C GLN A 79 -3.00 -22.20 -9.34
N CYS A 80 -4.18 -22.72 -9.70
CA CYS A 80 -4.33 -24.04 -10.33
C CYS A 80 -3.47 -24.16 -11.59
N TYR A 81 -3.57 -23.17 -12.49
CA TYR A 81 -2.80 -23.14 -13.73
C TYR A 81 -1.28 -23.15 -13.50
N LEU A 82 -0.80 -22.41 -12.50
CA LEU A 82 0.63 -22.38 -12.15
C LEU A 82 1.09 -23.69 -11.51
N ASN A 83 0.22 -24.36 -10.75
CA ASN A 83 0.52 -25.65 -10.13
C ASN A 83 0.55 -26.80 -11.15
N GLU A 84 -0.23 -26.71 -12.22
CA GLU A 84 -0.23 -27.72 -13.30
C GLU A 84 1.02 -27.67 -14.18
N LYS A 85 1.71 -26.53 -14.24
CA LYS A 85 2.97 -26.38 -14.99
C LYS A 85 4.14 -27.07 -14.27
N LYS A 86 4.35 -28.36 -14.59
CA LYS A 86 5.40 -29.23 -14.03
C LYS A 86 6.84 -28.71 -14.18
N ASP A 87 7.13 -27.83 -15.14
CA ASP A 87 8.49 -27.33 -15.39
C ASP A 87 9.00 -26.28 -14.39
N ASN A 88 8.13 -25.72 -13.53
CA ASN A 88 8.50 -24.64 -12.62
C ASN A 88 8.31 -25.03 -11.15
N LEU A 89 9.01 -26.07 -10.68
CA LEU A 89 9.10 -26.37 -9.23
C LEU A 89 9.55 -25.15 -8.39
N LYS A 90 10.22 -24.18 -9.02
CA LYS A 90 10.65 -22.91 -8.40
C LYS A 90 9.58 -21.81 -8.36
N PHE A 91 8.47 -21.92 -9.10
CA PHE A 91 7.43 -20.88 -9.16
C PHE A 91 6.04 -21.50 -9.32
N ASN A 92 5.42 -21.80 -8.18
CA ASN A 92 4.07 -22.37 -8.09
C ASN A 92 3.03 -21.29 -7.73
N GLY A 93 1.76 -21.70 -7.60
CA GLY A 93 0.65 -20.81 -7.26
C GLY A 93 0.85 -20.09 -5.92
N GLN A 94 1.41 -20.76 -4.91
CA GLN A 94 1.68 -20.16 -3.60
C GLN A 94 2.75 -19.08 -3.66
N ILE A 95 3.84 -19.33 -4.39
CA ILE A 95 4.92 -18.35 -4.59
C ILE A 95 4.39 -17.13 -5.36
N TRP A 96 3.59 -17.36 -6.40
CA TRP A 96 2.93 -16.27 -7.11
C TRP A 96 2.01 -15.46 -6.18
N TYR A 97 1.19 -16.12 -5.37
CA TYR A 97 0.27 -15.47 -4.44
C TYR A 97 1.00 -14.60 -3.40
N ASN A 98 2.10 -15.11 -2.84
CA ASN A 98 2.98 -14.34 -1.94
C ASN A 98 3.67 -13.18 -2.67
N THR A 99 4.11 -13.40 -3.91
CA THR A 99 4.74 -12.36 -4.74
C THR A 99 3.77 -11.22 -5.03
N GLU A 100 2.49 -11.53 -5.25
CA GLU A 100 1.47 -10.51 -5.47
C GLU A 100 1.27 -9.60 -4.26
N ALA A 101 1.27 -10.15 -3.04
CA ALA A 101 1.23 -9.36 -1.81
C ALA A 101 2.47 -8.44 -1.68
N ILE A 102 3.66 -9.01 -1.87
CA ILE A 102 4.93 -8.26 -1.79
C ILE A 102 4.96 -7.13 -2.83
N ARG A 103 4.43 -7.35 -4.04
CA ARG A 103 4.33 -6.31 -5.07
C ARG A 103 3.50 -5.12 -4.60
N ALA A 104 2.36 -5.36 -3.97
CA ALA A 104 1.51 -4.29 -3.46
C ALA A 104 2.15 -3.54 -2.28
N VAL A 105 2.89 -4.24 -1.41
CA VAL A 105 3.71 -3.61 -0.36
C VAL A 105 4.79 -2.72 -0.97
N ASN A 106 5.53 -3.22 -1.96
CA ASN A 106 6.58 -2.47 -2.64
C ASN A 106 6.04 -1.26 -3.40
N GLN A 107 4.82 -1.34 -3.94
CA GLN A 107 4.14 -0.18 -4.54
C GLN A 107 3.88 0.92 -3.52
N ALA A 108 3.50 0.57 -2.28
CA ALA A 108 3.31 1.55 -1.21
C ALA A 108 4.64 2.13 -0.72
N ILE A 109 5.67 1.29 -0.54
CA ILE A 109 7.02 1.72 -0.15
C ILE A 109 7.64 2.67 -1.18
N GLY A 110 7.47 2.37 -2.47
CA GLY A 110 7.96 3.20 -3.57
C GLY A 110 7.35 4.62 -3.61
N ARG A 111 6.32 4.91 -2.80
CA ARG A 111 5.79 6.27 -2.62
C ARG A 111 6.55 7.11 -1.61
N VAL A 112 7.29 6.48 -0.71
CA VAL A 112 8.06 7.15 0.36
C VAL A 112 9.54 7.26 0.03
N ILE A 113 10.11 6.24 -0.63
CA ILE A 113 11.54 6.23 -1.00
C ILE A 113 11.64 6.24 -2.52
N ARG A 114 11.97 7.40 -3.11
CA ARG A 114 11.98 7.56 -4.58
C ARG A 114 13.35 7.78 -5.21
N HIS A 115 14.28 8.33 -4.44
CA HIS A 115 15.65 8.53 -4.92
C HIS A 115 16.65 8.33 -3.78
N LYS A 116 17.92 8.16 -4.14
CA LYS A 116 19.03 7.90 -3.19
C LYS A 116 19.24 8.95 -2.09
N ASN A 117 18.62 10.13 -2.24
CA ASN A 117 18.72 11.23 -1.26
C ASN A 117 17.39 11.45 -0.52
N ASP A 118 16.39 10.59 -0.76
CA ASP A 118 15.09 10.65 -0.11
C ASP A 118 15.13 9.79 1.17
N PHE A 119 14.46 10.25 2.23
CA PHE A 119 14.35 9.51 3.48
C PHE A 119 12.89 9.46 3.92
N GLY A 120 12.54 8.34 4.54
CA GLY A 120 11.24 8.18 5.15
C GLY A 120 11.19 6.96 6.05
N ALA A 121 10.12 6.88 6.84
CA ALA A 121 9.86 5.76 7.74
C ALA A 121 8.81 4.83 7.11
N ILE A 122 9.02 3.53 7.28
CA ILE A 122 8.09 2.48 6.85
C ILE A 122 7.71 1.70 8.10
N PHE A 123 6.42 1.63 8.37
CA PHE A 123 5.88 0.80 9.44
C PHE A 123 4.95 -0.25 8.85
N GLU A 124 5.16 -1.51 9.23
CA GLU A 124 4.26 -2.61 8.91
C GLU A 124 3.58 -3.06 10.20
N LEU A 125 2.25 -2.92 10.23
CA LEU A 125 1.42 -3.32 11.36
C LEU A 125 0.72 -4.63 11.01
N GLY A 126 1.29 -5.74 11.45
CA GLY A 126 0.73 -7.08 11.30
C GLY A 126 0.34 -7.68 12.64
N PHE A 127 -0.65 -8.59 12.62
CA PHE A 127 -0.92 -9.48 13.75
C PHE A 127 -0.02 -10.70 13.58
N PHE A 128 1.08 -10.76 14.33
CA PHE A 128 1.89 -11.98 14.46
C PHE A 128 1.23 -12.85 15.53
N GLU A 129 0.48 -13.87 15.12
CA GLU A 129 0.25 -15.00 16.00
C GLU A 129 1.60 -15.69 16.22
N PHE A 130 2.15 -15.55 17.42
CA PHE A 130 3.21 -16.44 17.88
C PHE A 130 2.57 -17.81 18.04
N SER A 131 2.62 -18.64 16.99
CA SER A 131 2.44 -20.07 17.17
C SER A 131 3.66 -20.57 17.93
N SER A 132 3.48 -20.83 19.24
CA SER A 132 4.41 -21.62 20.04
C SER A 132 4.72 -22.90 19.26
N LEU A 133 5.99 -23.12 18.95
CA LEU A 133 6.47 -24.44 18.59
C LEU A 133 6.44 -25.27 19.88
N ASP A 134 5.37 -26.02 20.08
CA ASP A 134 5.36 -27.18 20.99
C ASP A 134 5.96 -28.40 20.27
#